data_AF-A0A914RF21-F1
#
_entry.id   AF-A0A914RF21-F1
#
_cell.length_a   1.000
_cell.length_b   1.000
_cell.length_c   1.000
_cell.angle_alpha   90.00
_cell.angle_beta   90.00
_cell.angle_gamma   90.00
#
_symmetry.space_group_name_H-M   'P 1'
#
loop_
_entity.id
_entity.type
_entity.pdbx_description
1 polymer ?
#
loop_
_entity_poly.entity_id
_entity_poly.type
_entity_poly.pdbx_seq_one_letter_code
_entity_poly.pdbx_strand_id
1 'polypeptide(L)' 'MTPVSHREIQLQYIASQHPHVVRILDVYENILQQSKCLFVVMEYMGGE' A
#
# COMPACT_ATOMS: atom_id res chain seq x y z
N MET A 1 -5.14 3.22 13.46
CA MET A 1 -4.48 2.24 12.58
C MET A 1 -4.52 0.89 13.26
N THR A 2 -5.12 -0.10 12.61
CA THR A 2 -5.19 -1.46 13.13
C THR A 2 -3.89 -2.20 12.77
N PRO A 3 -3.38 -3.11 13.62
CA PRO A 3 -2.20 -3.92 13.31
C PRO A 3 -2.31 -4.69 11.98
N VAL A 4 -3.55 -5.00 11.57
CA VAL A 4 -3.87 -5.70 10.33
C VAL A 4 -3.44 -4.91 9.10
N SER A 5 -3.71 -3.60 9.06
CA SER A 5 -3.36 -2.76 7.90
C SER A 5 -1.85 -2.68 7.65
N HIS A 6 -1.03 -2.55 8.70
CA HIS A 6 0.43 -2.59 8.56
C HIS A 6 0.93 -3.96 8.07
N ARG A 7 0.32 -5.04 8.57
CA ARG A 7 0.69 -6.40 8.16
C ARG A 7 0.38 -6.64 6.69
N GLU A 8 -0.77 -6.18 6.22
CA GLU A 8 -1.17 -6.24 4.82
C GLU A 8 -0.16 -5.52 3.92
N ILE A 9 0.18 -4.27 4.24
CA ILE A 9 1.16 -3.49 3.46
C ILE A 9 2.55 -4.11 3.47
N GLN A 10 3.00 -4.64 4.61
CA GLN A 10 4.29 -5.34 4.68
C GLN A 10 4.32 -6.58 3.78
N LEU A 11 3.25 -7.38 3.79
CA LEU A 11 3.15 -8.57 2.95
C LEU A 11 3.06 -8.20 1.46
N GLN A 12 2.27 -7.18 1.11
CA GLN A 12 2.16 -6.71 -0.27
C GLN A 12 3.48 -6.13 -0.78
N TYR A 13 4.21 -5.37 0.03
CA TYR A 13 5.54 -4.83 -0.33
C TYR A 13 6.54 -5.95 -0.65
N ILE A 14 6.50 -7.07 0.10
CA ILE A 14 7.33 -8.24 -0.20
C ILE A 14 6.86 -8.91 -1.49
N ALA A 15 5.55 -9.13 -1.64
CA ALA A 15 4.97 -9.80 -2.81
C ALA A 15 5.15 -9.02 -4.11
N SER A 16 5.22 -7.69 -4.03
CA SER A 16 5.32 -6.80 -5.19
C SER A 16 6.67 -6.83 -5.92
N GLN A 17 7.59 -7.68 -5.49
CA GLN A 17 8.79 -8.03 -6.26
C GLN A 17 8.47 -8.95 -7.45
N HIS A 18 7.30 -9.59 -7.44
CA HIS A 18 6.87 -10.47 -8.52
C HIS A 18 6.25 -9.67 -9.69
N PRO A 19 6.60 -9.96 -10.97
CA PRO A 19 6.12 -9.18 -12.13
C PRO A 19 4.60 -9.16 -12.35
N HIS A 20 3.87 -10.07 -11.70
CA HIS A 20 2.41 -10.17 -11.80
C HIS A 20 1.68 -9.66 -10.56
N VAL A 21 2.36 -8.92 -9.68
CA VAL A 21 1.78 -8.28 -8.49
C VAL A 21 2.05 -6.79 -8.59
N VAL A 22 1.00 -5.99 -8.36
CA VAL A 22 1.09 -4.53 -8.44
C VAL A 22 2.16 -3.97 -7.49
N ARG A 23 3.06 -3.13 -8.01
CA ARG A 23 4.15 -2.52 -7.24
C ARG A 23 3.67 -1.44 -6.27
N ILE A 24 4.06 -1.55 -5.01
CA ILE A 24 4.01 -0.42 -4.07
C ILE A 24 5.22 0.48 -4.33
N LEU A 25 4.96 1.77 -4.59
CA LEU A 25 5.97 2.79 -4.83
C LEU A 25 6.38 3.49 -3.53
N ASP A 26 5.40 3.79 -2.68
CA ASP A 26 5.63 4.49 -1.41
C ASP A 26 4.46 4.30 -0.43
N VAL A 27 4.71 4.50 0.86
CA VAL A 27 3.70 4.39 1.93
C VAL A 27 3.87 5.53 2.91
N TYR A 28 2.80 6.29 3.12
CA TYR A 28 2.78 7.42 4.04
C TYR A 28 1.82 7.16 5.20
N GLU A 29 2.28 7.38 6.43
CA GLU A 29 1.38 7.54 7.57
C GLU A 29 0.85 8.97 7.58
N ASN A 30 -0.47 9.14 7.55
CA ASN A 30 -1.09 10.46 7.48
C ASN A 30 -2.37 10.54 8.34
N ILE A 31 -2.90 11.74 8.48
CA ILE A 31 -4.16 12.03 9.16
C ILE A 31 -5.15 12.56 8.11
N LEU A 32 -6.17 11.76 7.83
CA LEU A 32 -7.31 12.16 7.01
C LEU A 32 -8.54 12.26 7.89
N GLN A 33 -9.21 13.41 7.89
CA GLN A 33 -10.42 13.63 8.69
C GLN A 33 -10.25 13.22 10.16
N GLN A 34 -9.16 13.68 10.79
CA GLN A 34 -8.78 13.37 12.19
C GLN A 34 -8.46 11.90 12.48
N SER A 35 -8.47 11.02 11.47
CA SER A 35 -8.15 9.60 11.61
C SER A 35 -6.76 9.29 11.07
N LYS A 36 -5.94 8.59 11.85
CA LYS A 36 -4.65 8.06 11.38
C LYS A 36 -4.88 6.94 10.36
N CYS A 37 -4.25 7.05 9.20
CA CYS A 37 -4.40 6.13 8.07
C CYS A 37 -3.09 5.98 7.27
N LEU A 38 -3.04 4.95 6.44
CA LEU A 38 -1.93 4.67 5.52
C LEU A 38 -2.35 5.08 4.11
N PHE A 39 -1.56 5.93 3.45
CA PHE A 39 -1.70 6.23 2.04
C PHE A 39 -0.65 5.45 1.27
N VAL A 40 -1.13 4.54 0.41
CA VAL A 40 -0.27 3.61 -0.35
C VAL A 40 -0.25 4.07 -1.80
N VAL A 41 0.92 4.46 -2.28
CA VAL A 41 1.14 4.84 -3.67
C VAL A 41 1.52 3.57 -4.42
N MET A 42 0.79 3.23 -5.48
CA MET A 42 0.98 2.02 -6.27
C MET A 42 1.19 2.35 -7.74
N GLU A 43 1.79 1.44 -8.49
CA GLU A 43 1.82 1.55 -9.94
C GLU A 43 0.41 1.53 -10.53
N TYR A 44 0.21 2.27 -11.62
CA TYR A 44 -1.07 2.37 -12.30
C TYR A 44 -1.30 1.16 -13.21
N MET A 45 -2.46 0.49 -13.08
CA MET A 45 -2.87 -0.61 -13.94
C MET A 45 -4.02 -0.17 -14.85
N GLY A 46 -3.68 0.35 -16.02
CA GLY A 46 -4.64 0.97 -16.95
C GLY A 46 -5.47 0.01 -17.81
N GLY A 47 -5.01 -1.24 -18.01
CA GLY A 47 -5.72 -2.29 -18.76
C GLY A 47 -6.40 -1.79 -20.04
N GLU A 48 -5.63 -1.51 -21.10
CA GLU A 48 -6.20 -1.21 -22.42
C GLU A 48 -6.86 -2.43 -23.07
#